data_AF-A0AAU6CNU8-F1
#
_entry.id   AF-A0AAU6CNU8-F1
#
_cell.length_a   1.000
_cell.length_b   1.000
_cell.length_c   1.000
_cell.angle_alpha   90.00
_cell.angle_beta   90.00
_cell.angle_gamma   90.00
#
_symmetry.space_group_name_H-M   'P 1'
#
loop_
_entity.id
_entity.type
_entity.pdbx_description
1 polymer ?
#
loop_
_entity_poly.entity_id
_entity_poly.type
_entity_poly.pdbx_seq_one_letter_code
_entity_poly.pdbx_strand_id
1 'polypeptide(L)'
;MEILEHMDDVDVRILVLMRDGLSDATIGRRLSRGHRTIQRRICHMMDSLGVSGRFALGLKVAELNLLAAQDGPGYAGDLTGLQR
;
A
#
# COMPACT_ATOMS: atom_id res chain seq x y z
N MET A 1 -6.38 19.22 -3.34
CA MET A 1 -5.46 18.12 -2.95
C MET A 1 -5.75 17.80 -1.47
N GLU A 2 -7.00 17.46 -1.15
CA GLU A 2 -7.50 17.29 0.23
C GLU A 2 -7.48 15.82 0.70
N ILE A 3 -7.29 14.90 -0.26
CA ILE A 3 -7.38 13.45 -0.05
C ILE A 3 -6.25 12.94 0.87
N LEU A 4 -5.11 13.63 0.85
CA LEU A 4 -3.94 13.27 1.67
C LEU A 4 -4.02 13.76 3.10
N GLU A 5 -4.84 14.77 3.40
CA GLU A 5 -4.97 15.30 4.76
C GLU A 5 -5.57 14.27 5.74
N HIS A 6 -6.21 13.23 5.21
CA HIS A 6 -6.85 12.18 5.99
C HIS A 6 -6.06 10.86 6.02
N MET A 7 -4.91 10.79 5.34
CA MET A 7 -4.05 9.61 5.38
C MET A 7 -3.05 9.70 6.54
N ASP A 8 -2.99 8.65 7.34
CA ASP A 8 -1.98 8.55 8.39
C ASP A 8 -0.67 7.92 7.88
N ASP A 9 0.38 7.93 8.72
CA ASP A 9 1.69 7.37 8.37
C ASP A 9 1.62 5.87 7.98
N VAL A 10 0.64 5.14 8.52
CA VAL A 10 0.45 3.71 8.21
C VAL A 10 -0.08 3.56 6.80
N ASP A 11 -1.03 4.40 6.40
CA ASP A 11 -1.59 4.40 5.04
C ASP A 11 -0.51 4.70 4.01
N VAL A 12 0.33 5.71 4.26
CA VAL A 12 1.50 6.01 3.41
C VAL A 12 2.43 4.80 3.32
N ARG A 13 2.74 4.14 4.45
CA ARG A 13 3.63 2.97 4.46
C ARG A 13 3.01 1.77 3.72
N ILE A 14 1.70 1.57 3.80
CA ILE A 14 0.99 0.56 3.02
C ILE A 14 1.18 0.83 1.52
N LEU A 15 0.97 2.06 1.06
CA LEU A 15 1.11 2.41 -0.36
C LEU A 15 2.54 2.21 -0.88
N VAL A 16 3.56 2.53 -0.07
CA VAL A 16 4.96 2.23 -0.42
C VAL A 16 5.17 0.74 -0.64
N LEU A 17 4.72 -0.09 0.30
CA LEU A 17 4.89 -1.55 0.18
C LEU A 17 4.05 -2.13 -0.96
N MET A 18 2.88 -1.55 -1.27
CA MET A 18 2.08 -1.93 -2.44
C MET A 18 2.77 -1.56 -3.76
N ARG A 19 3.40 -0.38 -3.84
CA ARG A 19 4.23 0.04 -4.99
C ARG A 19 5.37 -0.96 -5.23
N ASP A 20 5.97 -1.47 -4.16
CA ASP A 20 7.01 -2.50 -4.21
C ASP A 20 6.46 -3.91 -4.57
N GLY A 21 5.14 -4.04 -4.78
CA GLY A 21 4.51 -5.28 -5.21
C GLY A 21 4.15 -6.26 -4.10
N LEU A 22 4.25 -5.88 -2.82
CA LEU A 22 3.95 -6.80 -1.71
C LEU A 22 2.46 -7.10 -1.57
N SER A 23 2.10 -8.32 -1.14
CA SER A 23 0.73 -8.69 -0.80
C SER A 23 0.28 -8.13 0.56
N ASP A 24 -1.03 -7.96 0.74
CA ASP A 24 -1.65 -7.42 1.96
C ASP A 24 -1.27 -8.22 3.22
N ALA A 25 -1.11 -9.54 3.08
CA ALA A 25 -0.66 -10.41 4.16
C ALA A 25 0.79 -10.11 4.57
N THR A 26 1.69 -9.92 3.60
CA THR A 26 3.08 -9.54 3.85
C THR A 26 3.18 -8.13 4.41
N ILE A 27 2.37 -7.20 3.91
CA ILE A 27 2.26 -5.82 4.43
C ILE A 27 1.82 -5.85 5.90
N GLY A 28 0.76 -6.59 6.22
CA GLY A 28 0.29 -6.74 7.60
C GLY A 28 1.37 -7.28 8.53
N ARG A 29 2.11 -8.31 8.09
CA ARG A 29 3.25 -8.84 8.85
C ARG A 29 4.35 -7.79 9.06
N ARG A 30 4.76 -7.07 8.01
CA ARG A 30 5.80 -6.02 8.09
C ARG A 30 5.40 -4.84 8.98
N LEU A 31 4.11 -4.55 9.09
CA LEU A 31 3.58 -3.46 9.91
C LEU A 31 3.06 -3.94 11.28
N SER A 32 3.27 -5.21 11.64
CA SER A 32 2.76 -5.83 12.86
C SER A 32 1.24 -5.60 13.07
N ARG A 33 0.48 -5.66 11.97
CA ARG A 33 -0.97 -5.39 11.92
C ARG A 33 -1.73 -6.56 11.31
N GLY A 34 -2.94 -6.80 11.82
CA GLY A 34 -3.82 -7.84 11.30
C GLY A 34 -4.24 -7.58 9.84
N HIS A 35 -4.32 -8.64 9.04
CA HIS A 35 -4.69 -8.59 7.61
C HIS A 35 -5.98 -7.80 7.35
N ARG A 36 -7.02 -8.00 8.17
CA ARG A 36 -8.30 -7.29 8.05
C ARG A 36 -8.19 -5.78 8.28
N THR A 37 -7.22 -5.33 9.08
CA THR A 37 -6.96 -3.89 9.28
C THR A 37 -6.29 -3.29 8.06
N ILE A 38 -5.34 -4.01 7.45
CA ILE A 38 -4.71 -3.58 6.19
C ILE A 38 -5.74 -3.52 5.07
N GLN A 39 -6.51 -4.59 4.89
CA GLN A 39 -7.54 -4.66 3.85
C GLN A 39 -8.56 -3.51 3.97
N ARG A 40 -9.03 -3.20 5.19
CA ARG A 40 -9.95 -2.09 5.42
C ARG A 40 -9.34 -0.74 5.07
N ARG A 41 -8.08 -0.48 5.45
CA ARG A 41 -7.37 0.76 5.12
C ARG A 41 -7.18 0.92 3.61
N ILE A 42 -6.81 -0.16 2.92
CA ILE A 42 -6.71 -0.19 1.47
C ILE A 42 -8.04 0.17 0.82
N CYS A 43 -9.17 -0.41 1.27
CA CYS A 43 -10.49 -0.07 0.77
C CYS A 43 -10.80 1.42 0.97
N HIS A 44 -10.55 1.97 2.16
CA HIS A 44 -10.76 3.40 2.40
C HIS A 44 -9.92 4.28 1.48
N MET A 45 -8.63 3.96 1.27
CA MET A 45 -7.78 4.70 0.34
C MET A 45 -8.28 4.59 -1.11
N MET A 46 -8.77 3.42 -1.52
CA MET A 46 -9.37 3.22 -2.84
C MET A 46 -10.59 4.11 -3.05
N ASP A 47 -11.50 4.14 -2.07
CA ASP A 47 -12.69 4.97 -2.10
C ASP A 47 -12.32 6.46 -2.16
N SER A 48 -11.37 6.89 -1.33
CA SER A 48 -10.88 8.27 -1.28
C SER A 48 -10.17 8.71 -2.56
N LEU A 49 -9.46 7.80 -3.24
CA LEU A 49 -8.76 8.09 -4.50
C LEU A 49 -9.60 7.81 -5.75
N GLY A 50 -10.81 7.25 -5.58
CA GLY A 50 -11.72 6.91 -6.68
C GLY A 50 -11.18 5.80 -7.59
N VAL A 51 -10.38 4.87 -7.05
CA VAL A 51 -9.73 3.80 -7.82
C VAL A 51 -10.30 2.43 -7.44
N SER A 52 -10.53 1.57 -8.42
CA SER A 52 -11.00 0.20 -8.20
C SER A 52 -9.86 -0.79 -8.36
N GLY A 53 -9.37 -1.28 -7.23
CA GLY A 53 -8.43 -2.40 -7.19
C GLY A 53 -6.97 -2.01 -6.97
N ARG A 54 -6.22 -3.00 -6.47
CA ARG A 54 -4.83 -2.88 -6.00
C ARG A 54 -3.90 -2.26 -7.03
N PHE A 55 -4.02 -2.71 -8.28
CA PHE A 55 -3.13 -2.27 -9.35
C PHE A 55 -3.40 -0.80 -9.71
N ALA A 56 -4.67 -0.42 -9.85
CA ALA A 56 -5.06 0.97 -10.08
C ALA A 56 -4.62 1.89 -8.94
N LEU A 57 -4.74 1.42 -7.68
CA LEU A 57 -4.23 2.15 -6.53
C LEU A 57 -2.70 2.35 -6.59
N GLY A 58 -1.93 1.29 -6.84
CA GLY A 58 -0.48 1.40 -6.97
C GLY A 58 -0.04 2.33 -8.10
N LEU A 59 -0.71 2.27 -9.25
CA LEU A 59 -0.47 3.16 -10.38
C LEU A 59 -0.81 4.61 -10.04
N LYS A 60 -1.97 4.87 -9.43
CA LYS A 60 -2.40 6.21 -9.04
C LYS A 60 -1.41 6.88 -8.08
N VAL A 61 -0.85 6.10 -7.16
CA VAL A 61 0.18 6.55 -6.23
C VAL A 61 1.48 6.94 -6.95
N ALA A 62 1.88 6.17 -7.96
CA ALA A 62 3.02 6.50 -8.79
C ALA A 62 2.77 7.75 -9.66
N GLU A 63 1.57 7.88 -10.25
CA GLU A 63 1.16 9.04 -11.07
C GLU A 63 1.14 10.34 -10.28
N LEU A 64 0.62 10.29 -9.06
CA LEU A 64 0.54 11.46 -8.18
C LEU A 64 1.91 11.82 -7.56
N ASN A 65 2.98 11.09 -7.93
CA ASN A 65 4.32 11.19 -7.37
C ASN A 65 4.31 11.22 -5.83
N LEU A 66 3.33 10.53 -5.24
CA LEU A 66 2.99 10.61 -3.81
C LEU A 66 4.08 10.08 -2.89
N LEU A 67 4.95 9.24 -3.44
CA LEU A 67 6.00 8.54 -2.72
C LEU A 67 7.40 8.99 -3.14
N ALA A 68 7.54 10.18 -3.74
CA ALA A 68 8.81 10.70 -4.27
C ALA A 68 9.95 10.87 -3.24
N ALA A 69 9.67 10.68 -1.95
CA ALA A 69 10.68 10.60 -0.91
C ALA A 69 10.40 9.39 -0.04
N GLN A 70 11.10 8.27 -0.29
CA GLN A 70 11.61 7.32 0.72
C GLN A 70 12.52 6.30 0.00
N ASP A 71 13.74 6.70 -0.34
CA ASP A 71 14.81 5.76 -0.68
C ASP A 71 15.29 5.05 0.60
N GLY A 72 14.81 3.84 0.81
CA GLY A 72 15.38 2.85 1.71
C GLY A 72 15.56 1.55 0.95
N PRO A 73 16.73 0.86 1.03
CA PRO A 73 17.07 -0.23 0.15
C PRO A 73 16.03 -1.36 0.22
N GLY A 74 15.50 -1.69 -0.95
CA GLY A 74 14.45 -2.67 -1.16
C GLY A 74 14.82 -4.04 -0.59
N TYR A 75 13.93 -4.55 0.26
CA TYR A 75 13.91 -5.95 0.64
C TYR A 75 13.37 -6.78 -0.53
N ALA A 76 14.24 -7.03 -1.51
CA ALA A 76 14.16 -8.17 -2.40
C ALA A 76 14.41 -9.43 -1.56
N GLY A 77 13.32 -10.00 -1.04
CA GLY A 77 13.38 -11.19 -0.19
C GLY A 77 12.03 -11.85 -0.15
N ASP A 78 11.93 -12.90 -0.97
CA ASP A 78 11.00 -14.03 -0.85
C ASP A 78 9.61 -13.89 -1.50
N LEU A 79 9.57 -14.27 -2.78
CA LEU A 79 8.39 -14.78 -3.46
C LEU A 79 8.40 -16.32 -3.38
N THR A 80 7.79 -16.93 -2.36
CA THR A 80 7.21 -18.27 -2.51
C THR A 80 6.05 -18.49 -1.54
N GLY A 81 4.85 -18.74 -2.08
CA GLY A 81 3.75 -19.40 -1.38
C GLY A 81 2.60 -18.50 -0.92
N LEU A 82 1.58 -18.34 -1.76
CA LEU A 82 0.20 -18.81 -1.49
C LEU A 82 -0.74 -18.33 -2.62
N GLN A 83 -0.81 -19.08 -3.70
CA GLN A 83 -2.04 -19.23 -4.47
C GLN A 83 -2.47 -20.69 -4.32
N ARG A 84 -3.56 -20.91 -3.57
CA ARG A 84 -4.46 -22.05 -3.72
C ARG A 84 -5.86 -21.57 -3.39
#